data_AF-A0A257N3R0-F1
#
_entry.id   AF-A0A257N3R0-F1
#
_cell.length_a   1.000
_cell.length_b   1.000
_cell.length_c   1.000
_cell.angle_alpha   90.00
_cell.angle_beta   90.00
_cell.angle_gamma   90.00
#
_symmetry.space_group_name_H-M   'P 1'
#
loop_
_entity.id
_entity.type
_entity.pdbx_description
1 polymer ?
#
loop_
_entity_poly.entity_id
_entity_poly.type
_entity_poly.pdbx_seq_one_letter_code
_entity_poly.pdbx_strand_id
1 'polypeptide(L)'
;MIDFRQINYFSMTYVFIEEEEDIVCEYEQTDPPIEVAADGLSVTFTLKNIDPDEDSEAYLTTLIQKGADDFYLTSTYFENASELYPLSVEISDEEVKFTLTGEDEVMYLYGFFA
;
A
#
# COMPACT_ATOMS: atom_id res chain seq x y z
N MET A 1 -3.39 -8.88 -15.15
CA MET A 1 -2.36 -9.10 -14.11
C MET A 1 -1.37 -7.97 -14.20
N ILE A 2 -0.89 -7.49 -13.06
CA ILE A 2 0.05 -6.37 -12.98
C ILE A 2 1.45 -6.97 -12.98
N ASP A 3 2.37 -6.38 -13.74
CA ASP A 3 3.79 -6.73 -13.60
C ASP A 3 4.42 -5.78 -12.59
N PHE A 4 4.59 -6.24 -11.35
CA PHE A 4 5.18 -5.43 -10.28
C PHE A 4 6.60 -4.95 -10.60
N ARG A 5 7.30 -5.55 -11.57
CA ARG A 5 8.62 -5.10 -12.02
C ARG A 5 8.57 -3.77 -12.79
N GLN A 6 7.39 -3.32 -13.20
CA GLN A 6 7.17 -2.05 -13.87
C GLN A 6 6.84 -0.91 -12.91
N ILE A 7 6.61 -1.21 -11.63
CA ILE A 7 6.33 -0.20 -10.60
C ILE A 7 7.65 0.22 -9.96
N ASN A 8 7.91 1.52 -9.95
CA ASN A 8 9.16 2.10 -9.43
C ASN A 8 9.02 2.79 -8.07
N TYR A 9 7.79 3.17 -7.71
CA TYR A 9 7.53 3.94 -6.51
C TYR A 9 6.15 3.64 -5.95
N PHE A 10 6.04 3.67 -4.62
CA PHE A 10 4.78 3.56 -3.90
C PHE A 10 4.55 4.77 -2.99
N SER A 11 3.29 5.18 -2.87
CA SER A 11 2.80 6.10 -1.84
C SER A 11 1.48 5.60 -1.29
N MET A 12 1.13 6.00 -0.07
CA MET A 12 -0.10 5.59 0.59
C MET A 12 -0.75 6.79 1.28
N THR A 13 -2.07 6.88 1.18
CA THR A 13 -2.90 7.79 1.97
C THR A 13 -3.83 6.94 2.82
N TYR A 14 -3.83 7.19 4.12
CA TYR A 14 -4.73 6.57 5.07
C TYR A 14 -5.72 7.63 5.57
N VAL A 15 -7.01 7.34 5.50
CA VAL A 15 -8.08 8.24 5.93
C VAL A 15 -8.87 7.56 7.03
N PHE A 16 -8.86 8.16 8.22
CA PHE A 16 -9.74 7.79 9.33
C PHE A 16 -10.98 8.68 9.28
N ILE A 17 -12.14 8.06 9.22
CA ILE A 17 -13.43 8.74 9.12
C ILE A 17 -13.95 8.95 10.55
N GLU A 18 -13.95 10.20 11.00
CA GLU A 18 -14.46 10.55 12.34
C GLU A 18 -15.75 11.37 12.25
N GLU A 19 -16.48 11.48 13.37
CA GLU A 19 -17.74 12.23 13.43
C GLU A 19 -17.56 13.74 13.20
N GLU A 20 -16.40 14.29 13.57
CA GLU A 20 -16.13 15.73 13.52
C GLU A 20 -15.30 16.13 12.30
N GLU A 21 -14.18 15.45 12.04
CA GLU A 21 -13.28 15.72 10.93
C GLU A 21 -12.46 14.49 10.56
N ASP A 22 -12.30 14.22 9.26
CA ASP A 22 -11.47 13.11 8.80
C ASP A 22 -9.99 13.38 9.10
N ILE A 23 -9.27 12.37 9.60
CA ILE A 23 -7.82 12.43 9.79
C ILE A 23 -7.15 11.77 8.59
N VAL A 24 -6.26 12.50 7.93
CA VAL A 24 -5.52 12.03 6.75
C VAL A 24 -4.05 11.92 7.07
N CYS A 25 -3.49 10.72 6.93
CA CYS A 25 -2.06 10.46 7.09
C CYS A 25 -1.47 10.01 5.75
N GLU A 26 -0.35 10.62 5.35
CA GLU A 26 0.29 10.37 4.07
C GLU A 26 1.65 9.70 4.27
N TYR A 27 1.94 8.67 3.48
CA TYR A 27 3.14 7.86 3.60
C TYR A 27 3.82 7.71 2.25
N GLU A 28 5.14 7.75 2.28
CA GLU A 28 6.00 7.62 1.11
C GLU A 28 6.94 6.43 1.22
N GLN A 29 7.23 5.81 0.07
CA GLN A 29 8.23 4.76 0.00
C GLN A 29 9.60 5.32 0.39
N THR A 30 10.29 4.60 1.27
CA THR A 30 11.66 4.88 1.68
C THR A 30 12.62 3.86 1.09
N ASP A 31 13.90 4.22 0.98
CA ASP A 31 14.96 3.25 0.71
C ASP A 31 15.14 2.32 1.91
N PRO A 32 15.19 0.98 1.76
CA PRO A 32 15.70 0.19 0.61
C PRO A 32 14.72 0.01 -0.58
N PRO A 33 15.21 -0.46 -1.75
CA PRO A 33 14.42 -0.55 -2.97
C PRO A 33 13.27 -1.55 -2.87
N ILE A 34 12.29 -1.37 -3.75
CA ILE A 34 11.22 -2.32 -4.02
C ILE A 34 11.80 -3.70 -4.32
N GLU A 35 11.35 -4.72 -3.58
CA GLU A 35 11.74 -6.11 -3.76
C GLU A 35 10.59 -6.90 -4.39
N VAL A 36 10.73 -7.24 -5.67
CA VAL A 36 9.76 -8.09 -6.37
C VAL A 36 10.19 -9.56 -6.24
N ALA A 37 9.27 -10.43 -5.81
CA ALA A 37 9.52 -11.86 -5.73
C ALA A 37 9.84 -12.47 -7.11
N ALA A 38 10.54 -13.61 -7.11
CA ALA A 38 11.01 -14.25 -8.34
C ALA A 38 9.85 -14.66 -9.28
N ASP A 39 8.70 -15.04 -8.72
CA ASP A 39 7.49 -15.35 -9.48
C ASP A 39 6.79 -14.10 -10.04
N GLY A 40 7.18 -12.90 -9.60
CA GLY A 40 6.57 -11.63 -9.97
C GLY A 40 5.19 -11.40 -9.36
N LEU A 41 4.76 -12.26 -8.42
CA LEU A 41 3.42 -12.23 -7.85
C LEU A 41 3.34 -11.47 -6.52
N SER A 42 4.47 -11.08 -5.94
CA SER A 42 4.48 -10.21 -4.78
C SER A 42 5.57 -9.16 -4.87
N VAL A 43 5.33 -8.03 -4.21
CA VAL A 43 6.27 -6.92 -4.11
C VAL A 43 6.28 -6.37 -2.70
N THR A 44 7.48 -6.18 -2.15
CA THR A 44 7.71 -5.71 -0.79
C THR A 44 8.45 -4.38 -0.82
N PHE A 45 8.02 -3.43 -0.01
CA PHE A 45 8.59 -2.09 0.11
C PHE A 45 8.34 -1.53 1.51
N THR A 46 9.02 -0.45 1.87
CA THR A 46 8.88 0.19 3.19
C THR A 46 8.27 1.57 3.04
N LEU A 47 7.22 1.87 3.81
CA LEU A 47 6.56 3.17 3.88
C LEU A 47 6.91 3.91 5.17
N LYS A 48 7.01 5.24 5.11
CA LYS A 48 7.08 6.13 6.28
C LYS A 48 6.12 7.29 6.13
N ASN A 49 5.58 7.77 7.24
CA ASN A 49 4.76 8.98 7.23
C ASN A 49 5.62 10.19 6.79
N ILE A 50 5.05 11.08 5.99
CA ILE A 50 5.71 12.30 5.54
C ILE A 50 5.88 13.32 6.68
N ASP A 51 5.01 13.26 7.70
CA ASP A 51 5.13 14.01 8.94
C ASP A 51 5.65 13.09 10.07
N PRO A 52 6.96 13.14 10.37
CA PRO A 52 7.55 12.31 11.40
C PRO A 52 7.13 12.70 12.82
N ASP A 53 6.53 13.88 13.03
CA ASP A 53 5.99 14.27 14.33
C ASP A 53 4.63 13.58 14.61
N GLU A 54 3.90 13.20 13.56
CA GLU A 54 2.70 12.36 13.66
C GLU A 54 3.05 10.88 13.81
N ASP A 55 3.99 10.39 12.97
CA ASP A 55 4.45 9.01 13.03
C ASP A 55 5.89 8.85 12.48
N SER A 56 6.79 8.39 13.34
CA SER A 56 8.21 8.23 12.99
C SER A 56 8.60 6.81 12.55
N GLU A 57 7.68 5.86 12.66
CA GLU A 57 7.91 4.45 12.40
C GLU A 57 8.02 4.13 10.90
N ALA A 58 8.59 2.98 10.57
CA ALA A 58 8.70 2.46 9.22
C ALA A 58 7.88 1.18 9.08
N TYR A 59 7.06 1.10 8.05
CA TYR A 59 6.15 -0.03 7.84
C TYR A 59 6.57 -0.85 6.64
N LEU A 60 6.90 -2.12 6.88
CA LEU A 60 7.19 -3.07 5.81
C LEU A 60 5.87 -3.57 5.25
N THR A 61 5.64 -3.30 3.98
CA THR A 61 4.39 -3.60 3.27
C THR A 61 4.67 -4.57 2.13
N THR A 62 3.79 -5.56 1.95
CA THR A 62 3.86 -6.51 0.83
C THR A 62 2.51 -6.59 0.13
N LEU A 63 2.53 -6.32 -1.17
CA LEU A 63 1.41 -6.58 -2.07
C LEU A 63 1.53 -7.98 -2.67
N ILE A 64 0.43 -8.70 -2.75
CA ILE A 64 0.36 -10.08 -3.24
C ILE A 64 -0.75 -10.18 -4.27
N GLN A 65 -0.42 -10.63 -5.47
CA GLN A 65 -1.35 -10.95 -6.54
C GLN A 65 -1.57 -12.46 -6.63
N LYS A 66 -2.81 -12.92 -6.44
CA LYS A 66 -3.19 -14.34 -6.58
C LYS A 66 -4.00 -14.64 -7.85
N GLY A 67 -4.49 -13.60 -8.53
CA GLY A 67 -5.29 -13.72 -9.74
C GLY A 67 -5.33 -12.39 -10.51
N ALA A 68 -6.13 -12.32 -11.58
CA ALA A 68 -6.22 -11.11 -12.40
C ALA A 68 -6.66 -9.88 -11.60
N ASP A 69 -7.65 -10.06 -10.72
CA ASP A 69 -8.29 -9.04 -9.90
C ASP A 69 -8.27 -9.41 -8.39
N ASP A 70 -7.38 -10.32 -8.01
CA ASP A 70 -7.31 -10.86 -6.64
C ASP A 70 -5.99 -10.42 -5.97
N PHE A 71 -6.09 -9.37 -5.17
CA PHE A 71 -4.96 -8.66 -4.55
C PHE A 71 -5.11 -8.58 -3.05
N TYR A 72 -3.99 -8.72 -2.34
CA TYR A 72 -3.92 -8.65 -0.89
C TYR A 72 -2.75 -7.81 -0.42
N LEU A 73 -2.89 -7.26 0.77
CA LEU A 73 -1.85 -6.55 1.50
C LEU A 73 -1.50 -7.30 2.78
N THR A 74 -0.22 -7.33 3.11
CA THR A 74 0.26 -7.50 4.48
C THR A 74 1.11 -6.29 4.86
N SER A 75 1.03 -5.80 6.10
CA SER A 75 1.87 -4.68 6.54
C SER A 75 2.15 -4.76 8.03
N THR A 76 3.35 -4.34 8.44
CA THR A 76 3.68 -4.16 9.87
C THR A 76 2.98 -2.96 10.50
N TYR A 77 2.25 -2.17 9.72
CA TYR A 77 1.34 -1.13 10.20
C TYR A 77 0.16 -1.70 10.98
N PHE A 78 -0.37 -2.84 10.53
CA PHE A 78 -1.53 -3.47 11.18
C PHE A 78 -1.11 -4.31 12.39
N GLU A 79 -2.02 -4.45 13.35
CA GLU A 79 -1.80 -5.28 14.55
C GLU A 79 -1.40 -6.72 14.21
N ASN A 80 -1.97 -7.28 13.14
CA ASN A 80 -1.63 -8.59 12.63
C ASN A 80 -0.91 -8.51 11.27
N ALA A 81 0.41 -8.34 11.32
CA ALA A 81 1.24 -8.21 10.12
C ALA A 81 1.23 -9.43 9.17
N SER A 82 0.65 -10.57 9.58
CA SER A 82 0.51 -11.77 8.73
C SER A 82 -0.88 -11.93 8.12
N GLU A 83 -1.83 -11.07 8.48
CA GLU A 83 -3.18 -11.07 7.92
C GLU A 83 -3.18 -10.58 6.48
N LEU A 84 -3.97 -11.25 5.63
CA LEU A 84 -4.13 -10.89 4.23
C LEU A 84 -5.37 -10.01 4.09
N TYR A 85 -5.16 -8.72 3.95
CA TYR A 85 -6.23 -7.76 3.74
C TYR A 85 -6.56 -7.67 2.24
N PRO A 86 -7.80 -7.98 1.82
CA PRO A 86 -8.18 -7.92 0.41
C PRO A 86 -8.24 -6.46 -0.08
N LEU A 87 -7.77 -6.25 -1.32
CA LEU A 87 -7.73 -4.94 -1.96
C LEU A 87 -8.63 -4.92 -3.20
N SER A 88 -9.35 -3.82 -3.41
CA SER A 88 -9.84 -3.48 -4.74
C SER A 88 -8.72 -2.79 -5.53
N VAL A 89 -8.78 -2.88 -6.86
CA VAL A 89 -7.73 -2.38 -7.75
C VAL A 89 -8.33 -1.58 -8.91
N GLU A 90 -7.71 -0.45 -9.20
CA GLU A 90 -7.97 0.39 -10.37
C GLU A 90 -6.65 0.62 -11.09
N ILE A 91 -6.60 0.36 -12.40
CA ILE A 91 -5.37 0.46 -13.20
C ILE A 91 -5.57 1.53 -14.27
N SER A 92 -4.60 2.42 -14.40
CA SER A 92 -4.49 3.43 -15.44
C SER A 92 -3.19 3.26 -16.23
N ASP A 93 -2.93 4.16 -17.18
CA ASP A 93 -1.68 4.16 -17.95
C ASP A 93 -0.47 4.64 -17.12
N GLU A 94 -0.69 5.39 -16.04
CA GLU A 94 0.37 6.05 -15.25
C GLU A 94 0.60 5.37 -13.89
N GLU A 95 -0.46 4.80 -13.32
CA GLU A 95 -0.44 4.23 -11.97
C GLU A 95 -1.43 3.07 -11.83
N VAL A 96 -1.19 2.25 -10.81
CA VAL A 96 -2.19 1.40 -10.18
C VAL A 96 -2.56 1.96 -8.82
N LYS A 97 -3.86 2.00 -8.53
CA LYS A 97 -4.42 2.31 -7.23
C LYS A 97 -5.02 1.06 -6.61
N PHE A 98 -4.61 0.77 -5.38
CA PHE A 98 -5.18 -0.24 -4.52
C PHE A 98 -5.99 0.43 -3.41
N THR A 99 -7.17 -0.11 -3.08
CA THR A 99 -7.99 0.40 -1.98
C THR A 99 -8.32 -0.70 -0.98
N LEU A 100 -8.07 -0.42 0.30
CA LEU A 100 -8.59 -1.18 1.43
C LEU A 100 -9.70 -0.36 2.09
N THR A 101 -10.86 -0.97 2.33
CA THR A 101 -12.00 -0.33 3.00
C THR A 101 -12.28 -1.04 4.32
N GLY A 102 -12.11 -0.32 5.42
CA GLY A 102 -12.54 -0.71 6.76
C GLY A 102 -13.94 -0.19 7.08
N GLU A 103 -14.33 -0.30 8.36
CA GLU A 103 -15.60 0.23 8.86
C GLU A 103 -15.59 1.76 8.91
N ASP A 104 -14.55 2.32 9.53
CA ASP A 104 -14.36 3.76 9.75
C ASP A 104 -13.05 4.28 9.14
N GLU A 105 -12.52 3.58 8.15
CA GLU A 105 -11.24 3.92 7.54
C GLU A 105 -11.14 3.47 6.08
N VAL A 106 -10.36 4.22 5.30
CA VAL A 106 -10.03 3.87 3.92
C VAL A 106 -8.55 4.11 3.69
N MET A 107 -7.86 3.12 3.12
CA MET A 107 -6.48 3.26 2.69
C MET A 107 -6.41 3.19 1.16
N TYR A 108 -5.70 4.15 0.58
CA TYR A 108 -5.35 4.20 -0.83
C TYR A 108 -3.85 4.02 -0.97
N LEU A 109 -3.43 3.00 -1.70
CA LEU A 109 -2.02 2.71 -2.00
C LEU A 109 -1.81 2.83 -3.50
N TYR A 110 -0.89 3.69 -3.91
CA TYR A 110 -0.57 3.97 -5.29
C TYR A 110 0.77 3.34 -5.64
N GLY A 111 0.83 2.67 -6.79
CA GLY A 111 2.06 2.19 -7.42
C GLY A 111 2.24 2.86 -8.78
N PHE A 112 3.33 3.60 -8.95
CA PHE A 112 3.58 4.40 -10.15
C PHE A 112 4.49 3.67 -11.15
N PHE A 113 4.09 3.68 -12.42
CA PHE A 113 4.87 3.06 -13.48
C PHE A 113 6.08 3.92 -13.90
N ALA A 114 7.12 3.25 -14.40
CA ALA A 114 8.37 3.83 -14.88
C ALA A 114 8.27 4.61 -16.19
#